data_AF-A0A1I2CTF7-F1
#
_entry.id   AF-A0A1I2CTF7-F1
#
_cell.length_a   1.000
_cell.length_b   1.000
_cell.length_c   1.000
_cell.angle_alpha   90.00
_cell.angle_beta   90.00
_cell.angle_gamma   90.00
#
_symmetry.space_group_name_H-M   'P 1'
#
loop_
_entity.id
_entity.type
_entity.pdbx_description
1 polymer ?
#
loop_
_entity_poly.entity_id
_entity_poly.type
_entity_poly.pdbx_seq_one_letter_code
_entity_poly.pdbx_strand_id
1 'polypeptide(L)' 'MADIIELVYGPLDGMTFPAEGIDTDGPDAGGYMVVDGYEQRAVYEPENPGDRWWVHRGWIP' A
#
# COMPACT_ATOMS: atom_id res chain seq x y z
N MET A 1 17.89 -2.93 9.44
CA MET A 1 16.46 -3.21 9.69
C MET A 1 15.80 -3.23 8.33
N ALA A 2 14.93 -4.19 8.04
CA ALA A 2 14.15 -4.13 6.82
C ALA A 2 13.15 -2.98 6.97
N ASP A 3 13.08 -2.08 5.99
CA ASP A 3 12.05 -1.06 5.96
C ASP A 3 10.71 -1.74 5.64
N ILE A 4 9.65 -1.31 6.31
CA ILE A 4 8.32 -1.92 6.25
C ILE A 4 7.31 -0.82 5.89
N ILE A 5 6.33 -1.15 5.07
CA ILE A 5 5.17 -0.30 4.74
C ILE A 5 3.95 -0.84 5.50
N GLU A 6 3.30 0.02 6.27
CA GLU A 6 2.03 -0.24 6.95
C GLU A 6 0.85 0.21 6.08
N LEU A 7 -0.21 -0.59 6.01
CA LEU A 7 -1.44 -0.21 5.30
C LEU A 7 -2.50 0.30 6.27
N VAL A 8 -3.13 1.41 5.93
CA VAL A 8 -4.12 2.10 6.78
C VAL A 8 -5.35 2.60 6.01
N TYR A 9 -6.47 2.70 6.73
CA TYR A 9 -7.77 3.19 6.26
C TYR A 9 -8.47 2.34 5.19
N GLY A 10 -8.16 1.05 5.11
CA GLY A 10 -8.67 0.10 4.13
C GLY A 10 -8.93 -1.30 4.68
N PRO A 11 -9.31 -2.24 3.80
CA PRO A 11 -9.59 -3.63 4.15
C PRO A 11 -8.37 -4.44 4.60
N LEU A 12 -7.15 -3.94 4.36
CA LEU A 12 -5.90 -4.60 4.74
C LEU A 12 -5.22 -3.90 5.93
N ASP A 13 -5.98 -3.14 6.71
CA ASP A 13 -5.45 -2.42 7.87
C ASP A 13 -4.72 -3.33 8.84
N GLY A 14 -3.53 -2.89 9.25
CA GLY A 14 -2.64 -3.65 10.12
C GLY A 14 -1.80 -4.72 9.39
N MET A 15 -1.93 -4.86 8.08
CA MET A 15 -0.96 -5.60 7.27
C MET A 15 0.29 -4.77 7.01
N THR A 16 1.42 -5.46 6.95
CA THR A 16 2.74 -4.85 6.75
C THR A 16 3.52 -5.57 5.65
N PHE A 17 4.21 -4.81 4.81
CA PHE A 17 4.95 -5.35 3.66
C PHE A 17 6.40 -4.89 3.70
N PRO A 18 7.37 -5.72 3.28
CA PRO A 18 8.74 -5.27 3.14
C PRO A 18 8.80 -4.18 2.06
N ALA A 19 9.38 -3.03 2.39
CA ALA A 19 9.62 -1.93 1.46
C ALA A 19 10.78 -2.24 0.50
N GLU A 20 11.48 -3.36 0.68
CA GLU A 20 12.60 -3.76 -0.17
C GLU A 20 12.13 -3.97 -1.61
N GLY A 21 12.69 -3.21 -2.55
CA GLY A 21 12.32 -3.26 -3.97
C GLY A 21 11.08 -2.44 -4.35
N ILE A 22 10.50 -1.69 -3.41
CA ILE A 22 9.41 -0.74 -3.66
C ILE A 22 9.99 0.66 -3.73
N ASP A 23 9.71 1.38 -4.82
CA ASP A 23 10.06 2.80 -4.93
C ASP A 23 9.02 3.62 -4.15
N THR A 24 9.36 3.95 -2.90
CA THR A 24 8.51 4.77 -2.02
C THR A 24 8.68 6.26 -2.22
N ASP A 25 9.73 6.69 -2.93
CA ASP A 25 10.11 8.09 -3.11
C ASP A 25 9.74 8.62 -4.50
N GLY A 26 9.41 7.73 -5.43
CA GLY A 26 9.00 8.03 -6.80
C GLY A 26 7.58 8.58 -6.92
N PRO A 27 7.27 9.25 -8.05
CA PRO A 27 5.93 9.78 -8.33
C PRO A 27 4.88 8.67 -8.55
N ASP A 28 5.32 7.45 -8.86
CA ASP A 28 4.47 6.26 -9.04
C ASP A 28 4.47 5.37 -7.79
N ALA A 29 4.88 5.91 -6.62
CA ALA A 29 4.84 5.19 -5.37
C ALA A 29 3.40 4.81 -5.01
N GLY A 30 3.17 3.51 -4.84
CA GLY A 30 1.85 2.96 -4.59
C GLY A 30 1.78 1.50 -5.02
N GLY A 31 0.70 0.83 -4.65
CA GLY A 31 0.50 -0.57 -4.95
C GLY A 31 -0.96 -0.96 -4.91
N TYR A 32 -1.31 -1.98 -5.68
CA TYR A 32 -2.61 -2.64 -5.59
C TYR A 32 -2.43 -4.05 -5.04
N MET A 33 -3.38 -4.49 -4.24
CA MET A 33 -3.39 -5.84 -3.68
C MET A 33 -4.76 -6.47 -3.84
N VAL A 34 -4.77 -7.74 -4.24
CA VAL A 34 -6.00 -8.55 -4.25
C VAL A 34 -6.35 -8.85 -2.78
N VAL A 35 -7.56 -8.50 -2.37
CA VAL A 35 -8.07 -8.80 -1.02
C VAL A 35 -8.89 -10.06 -1.09
N ASP A 36 -8.58 -11.06 -0.26
CA ASP A 36 -9.34 -12.31 -0.26
C ASP A 36 -10.80 -12.06 0.12
N GLY A 37 -11.72 -12.72 -0.62
CA GLY A 37 -13.16 -12.46 -0.51
C GLY A 37 -13.67 -11.23 -1.27
N TYR A 38 -12.81 -10.48 -1.97
CA TYR A 38 -13.21 -9.38 -2.83
C TYR A 38 -12.86 -9.67 -4.30
N GLU A 39 -13.78 -9.32 -5.20
CA GLU A 39 -13.53 -9.45 -6.65
C GLU A 39 -12.59 -8.36 -7.17
N GLN A 40 -12.37 -7.29 -6.40
CA GLN A 40 -11.60 -6.10 -6.76
C GLN A 40 -10.27 -6.05 -6.02
N ARG A 41 -9.32 -5.25 -6.53
CA ARG A 41 -8.02 -5.00 -5.89
C ARG A 41 -8.07 -3.67 -5.15
N ALA A 42 -7.61 -3.65 -3.90
CA ALA A 42 -7.50 -2.44 -3.11
C ALA A 42 -6.21 -1.70 -3.48
N VAL A 43 -6.31 -0.39 -3.70
CA VAL A 43 -5.20 0.49 -4.04
C VAL A 43 -4.74 1.23 -2.79
N TYR A 44 -3.43 1.21 -2.54
CA TYR A 44 -2.78 1.90 -1.43
C TYR A 44 -1.65 2.77 -1.96
N GLU A 45 -1.59 4.02 -1.50
CA GLU A 45 -0.59 5.00 -1.92
C GLU A 45 -0.07 5.76 -0.69
N PRO A 46 1.22 6.14 -0.65
CA PRO A 46 1.73 7.04 0.37
C PRO A 46 1.04 8.42 0.27
N GLU A 47 0.97 9.16 1.37
CA GLU A 47 0.49 10.55 1.31
C GLU A 47 1.61 11.51 0.88
N ASN A 48 2.85 11.19 1.23
CA ASN A 48 4.05 11.93 0.87
C ASN A 48 5.16 10.98 0.41
N PRO A 49 6.07 11.42 -0.48
CA PRO A 49 7.24 10.63 -0.85
C PRO A 49 8.04 10.17 0.37
N GLY A 50 8.35 8.88 0.41
CA GLY A 50 9.08 8.23 1.50
C GLY A 50 8.20 7.76 2.67
N ASP A 51 6.89 8.02 2.66
CA ASP A 51 6.00 7.56 3.72
C ASP A 51 6.01 6.02 3.81
N ARG A 52 6.16 5.56 5.05
CA ARG A 52 6.13 4.14 5.42
C ARG A 52 4.72 3.66 5.81
N TRP A 53 3.71 4.49 5.59
CA TRP A 53 2.31 4.20 5.82
C TRP A 53 1.54 4.57 4.55
N TRP A 54 0.91 3.60 3.93
CA TRP A 54 0.16 3.79 2.68
C TRP A 54 -1.33 3.75 2.96
N VAL A 55 -2.03 4.74 2.41
CA VAL A 55 -3.45 4.97 2.63
C VAL A 55 -4.24 4.34 1.51
N HIS A 56 -5.32 3.65 1.86
CA HIS A 56 -6.26 3.15 0.88
C HIS A 56 -6.90 4.29 0.07
N ARG A 57 -6.75 4.25 -1.26
CA ARG A 57 -7.29 5.26 -2.19
C ARG A 57 -8.54 4.80 -2.92
N GLY A 58 -8.83 3.50 -2.92
CA GLY A 58 -10.04 2.95 -3.53
C GLY A 58 -9.81 1.56 -4.14
N TRP A 59 -10.71 1.19 -5.05
CA TRP A 59 -10.75 -0.13 -5.65
C TRP A 59 -10.57 -0.05 -7.16
N ILE A 60 -9.85 -1.03 -7.71
CA ILE A 60 -9.82 -1.29 -9.15
C ILE A 60 -10.50 -2.63 -9.45
N PRO A 61 -11.31 -2.71 -10.52
CA PRO A 61 -11.87 -3.97 -11.02
C PRO A 61 -10.80 -5.00 -11.39
#